data_AF-A0A1G3G9V3-F1
#
_entry.id   AF-A0A1G3G9V3-F1
#
_cell.length_a   1.000
_cell.length_b   1.000
_cell.length_c   1.000
_cell.angle_alpha   90.00
_cell.angle_beta   90.00
_cell.angle_gamma   90.00
#
_symmetry.space_group_name_H-M   'P 1'
#
loop_
_entity.id
_entity.type
_entity.pdbx_description
1 polymer ?
#
loop_
_entity_poly.entity_id
_entity_poly.type
_entity_poly.pdbx_seq_one_letter_code
_entity_poly.pdbx_strand_id
1 'polypeptide(L)'
;MTARVTSYEIKISAEHLALLIEMWVRAGFVYPHGIRDISIIRLALEDLIQRGRIDVVRHFVERSHRELNSEVTDALFRMTSALPQGYDGRAFTEKHDPDAEFSLFEGQDNADTLIVVFTGQVHRFNYPLPLVHGLLETTGCPILYLKDKSKSVFLEGIGDAPSVADLTGRIRETMTRLNCRRTLVLGSSSGSFAALHYAHDIGASHLICLAGPTCIEPDDQRPPIQRLRQILERLNLDADAVDPRLKHSGCRVRYYYGEANARDSSYARHLAASGFAETIALGGHENHVVLDALCAMGIFQTDLATAVAGKDFPDIADYPALSPAHRRGE
;
A
#
# COMPACT_ATOMS: atom_id res chain seq x y z
N MET A 1 52.68 -13.07 22.14
CA MET A 1 52.56 -11.80 21.39
C MET A 1 51.08 -11.63 21.06
N THR A 2 50.38 -10.71 21.73
CA THR A 2 48.93 -10.55 21.62
C THR A 2 48.65 -9.23 20.91
N ALA A 3 48.15 -9.29 19.67
CA ALA A 3 47.68 -8.11 18.95
C ALA A 3 46.24 -7.81 19.37
N ARG A 4 45.98 -6.60 19.86
CA ARG A 4 44.63 -6.09 20.14
C ARG A 4 44.18 -5.28 18.94
N VAL A 5 43.24 -5.81 18.15
CA VAL A 5 42.59 -5.04 17.09
C VAL A 5 41.67 -4.01 17.77
N THR A 6 41.98 -2.73 17.61
CA THR A 6 41.24 -1.62 18.27
C THR A 6 40.10 -1.09 17.42
N SER A 7 40.13 -1.30 16.10
CA SER A 7 39.05 -0.96 15.17
C SER A 7 39.28 -1.65 13.82
N TYR A 8 38.22 -2.12 13.18
CA TYR A 8 38.23 -2.58 11.79
C TYR A 8 36.97 -2.06 11.08
N GLU A 9 37.07 -1.83 9.77
CA GLU A 9 35.96 -1.41 8.92
C GLU A 9 35.68 -2.53 7.91
N ILE A 10 34.44 -3.02 7.87
CA ILE A 10 34.00 -4.01 6.88
C ILE A 10 33.03 -3.32 5.93
N LYS A 11 33.36 -3.34 4.64
CA LYS A 11 32.40 -3.00 3.58
C LYS A 11 31.56 -4.23 3.29
N ILE A 12 30.26 -4.11 3.50
CA ILE A 12 29.29 -5.16 3.21
C ILE A 12 28.25 -4.59 2.24
N SER A 13 27.69 -5.44 1.36
CA SER A 13 26.54 -5.05 0.54
C SER A 13 25.22 -5.37 1.25
N ALA A 14 24.11 -4.82 0.78
CA ALA A 14 22.80 -5.08 1.36
C ALA A 14 22.41 -6.57 1.31
N GLU A 15 22.74 -7.27 0.21
CA GLU A 15 22.43 -8.68 0.02
C GLU A 15 23.26 -9.57 0.95
N HIS A 16 24.53 -9.24 1.16
CA HIS A 16 25.37 -9.93 2.14
C HIS A 16 24.88 -9.66 3.56
N LEU A 17 24.45 -8.43 3.86
CA LEU A 17 23.87 -8.09 5.15
C LEU A 17 22.56 -8.84 5.39
N ALA A 18 21.70 -9.00 4.38
CA ALA A 18 20.48 -9.79 4.48
C ALA A 18 20.76 -11.25 4.88
N LEU A 19 21.76 -11.88 4.24
CA LEU A 19 22.21 -13.23 4.59
C LEU A 19 22.76 -13.30 6.03
N LEU A 20 23.50 -12.29 6.47
CA LEU A 20 23.99 -12.22 7.85
C LEU A 20 22.84 -12.06 8.85
N ILE A 21 21.87 -11.17 8.58
CA ILE A 21 20.67 -11.00 9.41
C ILE A 21 19.94 -12.33 9.56
N GLU A 22 19.76 -13.06 8.47
CA GLU A 22 19.15 -14.39 8.49
C GLU A 22 19.93 -15.37 9.39
N MET A 23 21.26 -15.42 9.23
CA MET A 23 22.12 -16.26 10.07
C MET A 23 22.01 -15.87 11.56
N TRP A 24 21.99 -14.57 11.87
CA TRP A 24 21.88 -14.07 13.24
C TRP A 24 20.55 -14.43 13.88
N VAL A 25 19.45 -14.24 13.16
CA VAL A 25 18.10 -14.62 13.63
C VAL A 25 18.04 -16.10 13.94
N ARG A 26 18.54 -16.96 13.03
CA ARG A 26 18.58 -18.42 13.22
C ARG A 26 19.45 -18.86 14.39
N ALA A 27 20.57 -18.19 14.61
CA ALA A 27 21.47 -18.46 15.71
C ALA A 27 21.03 -17.84 17.05
N GLY A 28 19.91 -17.08 17.07
CA GLY A 28 19.42 -16.43 18.28
C GLY A 28 20.25 -15.23 18.74
N PHE A 29 21.08 -14.65 17.85
CA PHE A 29 21.85 -13.46 18.19
C PHE A 29 20.95 -12.22 18.26
N VAL A 30 21.24 -11.36 19.24
CA VAL A 30 20.78 -9.96 19.25
C VAL A 30 21.70 -9.18 18.32
N TYR A 31 21.14 -8.19 17.63
CA TYR A 31 21.81 -7.33 16.65
C TYR A 31 23.29 -7.07 16.98
N PRO A 32 24.24 -7.43 16.09
CA PRO A 32 25.64 -7.20 16.38
C PRO A 32 25.95 -5.70 16.32
N HIS A 33 26.48 -5.20 17.42
CA HIS A 33 27.00 -3.85 17.55
C HIS A 33 28.01 -3.55 16.43
N GLY A 34 27.75 -2.53 15.61
CA GLY A 34 28.75 -2.02 14.65
C GLY A 34 28.21 -1.51 13.31
N ILE A 35 27.02 -1.92 12.89
CA ILE A 35 26.40 -1.39 11.66
C ILE A 35 25.58 -0.15 12.04
N ARG A 36 26.03 1.01 11.55
CA ARG A 36 25.41 2.32 11.85
C ARG A 36 24.68 2.93 10.65
N ASP A 37 24.91 2.42 9.46
CA ASP A 37 24.23 2.91 8.26
C ASP A 37 22.82 2.32 8.19
N ILE A 38 21.82 3.14 8.50
CA ILE A 38 20.42 2.74 8.43
C ILE A 38 19.98 2.41 7.00
N SER A 39 20.61 3.01 5.98
CA SER A 39 20.26 2.80 4.58
C SER A 39 20.56 1.38 4.14
N ILE A 40 21.72 0.83 4.53
CA ILE A 40 22.08 -0.54 4.18
C ILE A 40 21.23 -1.56 4.92
N ILE A 41 20.87 -1.29 6.18
CA ILE A 41 19.94 -2.12 6.95
C ILE A 41 18.58 -2.14 6.25
N ARG A 42 18.06 -0.98 5.87
CA ARG A 42 16.79 -0.90 5.13
C ARG A 42 16.83 -1.74 3.85
N LEU A 43 17.89 -1.62 3.04
CA LEU A 43 18.01 -2.39 1.80
C LEU A 43 18.11 -3.90 2.06
N ALA A 44 18.82 -4.31 3.11
CA ALA A 44 18.90 -5.71 3.51
C ALA A 44 17.54 -6.26 3.96
N LEU A 45 16.76 -5.48 4.71
CA LEU A 45 15.39 -5.86 5.10
C LEU A 45 14.45 -5.91 3.90
N GLU A 46 14.57 -4.96 2.95
CA GLU A 46 13.79 -4.98 1.70
C GLU A 46 14.12 -6.24 0.86
N ASP A 47 15.39 -6.63 0.77
CA ASP A 47 15.82 -7.87 0.10
C ASP A 47 15.22 -9.13 0.78
N LEU A 48 15.26 -9.21 2.12
CA LEU A 48 14.61 -10.30 2.86
C LEU A 48 13.10 -10.34 2.59
N ILE A 49 12.43 -9.20 2.54
CA ILE A 49 11.00 -9.12 2.22
C ILE A 49 10.72 -9.62 0.80
N GLN A 50 11.54 -9.23 -0.18
CA GLN A 50 11.40 -9.68 -1.58
C GLN A 50 11.63 -11.18 -1.75
N ARG A 51 12.45 -11.78 -0.88
CA ARG A 51 12.67 -13.23 -0.82
C ARG A 51 11.59 -13.98 -0.01
N GLY A 52 10.57 -13.28 0.48
CA GLY A 52 9.54 -13.87 1.33
C GLY A 52 10.13 -14.38 2.65
N ARG A 53 11.02 -13.62 3.29
CA ARG A 53 11.61 -13.97 4.60
C ARG A 53 11.04 -13.07 5.69
N ILE A 54 9.71 -13.02 5.72
CA ILE A 54 8.97 -12.15 6.65
C ILE A 54 9.15 -12.63 8.09
N ASP A 55 9.31 -13.94 8.29
CA ASP A 55 9.69 -14.55 9.56
C ASP A 55 11.00 -13.97 10.10
N VAL A 56 12.02 -13.87 9.25
CA VAL A 56 13.34 -13.31 9.61
C VAL A 56 13.23 -11.83 9.90
N VAL A 57 12.55 -11.07 9.03
CA VAL A 57 12.37 -9.63 9.21
C VAL A 57 11.67 -9.33 10.52
N ARG A 58 10.56 -10.04 10.83
CA ARG A 58 9.82 -9.89 12.09
C ARG A 58 10.73 -10.12 13.30
N HIS A 59 11.40 -11.26 13.38
CA HIS A 59 12.29 -11.57 14.50
C HIS A 59 13.42 -10.55 14.65
N PHE A 60 13.96 -10.05 13.54
CA PHE A 60 14.99 -9.04 13.55
C PHE A 60 14.48 -7.71 14.11
N VAL A 61 13.35 -7.19 13.60
CA VAL A 61 12.83 -5.89 14.04
C VAL A 61 12.28 -5.95 15.46
N GLU A 62 11.64 -7.05 15.88
CA GLU A 62 11.18 -7.26 17.26
C GLU A 62 12.30 -7.07 18.29
N ARG A 63 13.51 -7.55 17.96
CA ARG A 63 14.68 -7.47 18.85
C ARG A 63 15.47 -6.17 18.72
N SER A 64 15.44 -5.53 17.54
CA SER A 64 16.43 -4.51 17.19
C SER A 64 15.85 -3.10 17.00
N HIS A 65 14.53 -2.94 16.80
CA HIS A 65 13.95 -1.64 16.44
C HIS A 65 14.27 -0.53 17.46
N ARG A 66 14.17 -0.82 18.76
CA ARG A 66 14.45 0.13 19.84
C ARG A 66 15.91 0.57 19.88
N GLU A 67 16.83 -0.32 19.56
CA GLU A 67 18.27 -0.03 19.56
C GLU A 67 18.69 0.77 18.32
N LEU A 68 18.03 0.51 17.18
CA LEU A 68 18.28 1.22 15.93
C LEU A 68 17.68 2.63 15.93
N ASN A 69 16.62 2.87 16.72
CA ASN A 69 15.94 4.16 16.88
C ASN A 69 15.70 4.85 15.54
N SER A 70 15.09 4.11 14.60
CA SER A 70 14.84 4.55 13.24
C SER A 70 13.38 4.36 12.88
N GLU A 71 12.77 5.39 12.31
CA GLU A 71 11.39 5.34 11.82
C GLU A 71 11.17 4.19 10.84
N VAL A 72 12.15 3.83 10.02
CA VAL A 72 12.06 2.71 9.09
C VAL A 72 11.89 1.38 9.83
N THR A 73 12.67 1.15 10.88
CA THR A 73 12.59 -0.10 11.66
C THR A 73 11.36 -0.15 12.53
N ASP A 74 10.91 0.99 13.05
CA ASP A 74 9.67 1.07 13.82
C ASP A 74 8.44 0.84 12.93
N ALA A 75 8.44 1.40 11.73
CA ALA A 75 7.38 1.17 10.74
C ALA A 75 7.33 -0.30 10.27
N LEU A 76 8.48 -0.93 10.03
CA LEU A 76 8.55 -2.36 9.72
C LEU A 76 8.13 -3.24 10.91
N PHE A 77 8.46 -2.85 12.14
CA PHE A 77 7.97 -3.52 13.34
C PHE A 77 6.44 -3.44 13.43
N ARG A 78 5.84 -2.26 13.23
CA ARG A 78 4.38 -2.08 13.18
C ARG A 78 3.73 -2.95 12.11
N MET A 79 4.29 -2.96 10.89
CA MET A 79 3.79 -3.80 9.79
C MET A 79 3.88 -5.29 10.09
N THR A 80 5.04 -5.78 10.54
CA THR A 80 5.24 -7.22 10.77
C THR A 80 4.48 -7.75 11.98
N SER A 81 4.21 -6.90 12.98
CA SER A 81 3.37 -7.21 14.15
C SER A 81 1.89 -7.35 13.79
N ALA A 82 1.45 -6.66 12.74
CA ALA A 82 0.07 -6.72 12.24
C ALA A 82 -0.21 -7.97 11.37
N LEU A 83 0.81 -8.72 10.99
CA LEU A 83 0.68 -9.92 10.17
C LEU A 83 0.38 -11.15 11.05
N PRO A 84 -0.32 -12.17 10.52
CA PRO A 84 -0.52 -13.44 11.22
C PRO A 84 0.81 -14.04 11.72
N GLN A 85 0.83 -14.61 12.93
CA GLN A 85 2.05 -15.11 13.57
C GLN A 85 2.81 -16.15 12.71
N GLY A 86 2.11 -16.92 11.88
CA GLY A 86 2.71 -17.92 11.00
C GLY A 86 3.03 -17.47 9.57
N TYR A 87 2.78 -16.20 9.21
CA TYR A 87 3.00 -15.73 7.84
C TYR A 87 4.49 -15.63 7.50
N ASP A 88 4.92 -16.25 6.40
CA ASP A 88 6.31 -16.15 5.92
C ASP A 88 6.47 -15.48 4.54
N GLY A 89 5.44 -15.34 3.72
CA GLY A 89 5.50 -14.65 2.43
C GLY A 89 6.17 -15.42 1.27
N ARG A 90 6.77 -16.60 1.49
CA ARG A 90 7.38 -17.41 0.41
C ARG A 90 6.34 -17.87 -0.60
N ALA A 91 5.18 -18.32 -0.12
CA ALA A 91 4.07 -18.74 -0.97
C ALA A 91 3.59 -17.62 -1.91
N PHE A 92 3.65 -16.36 -1.45
CA PHE A 92 3.42 -15.21 -2.31
C PHE A 92 4.53 -15.08 -3.35
N THR A 93 5.80 -15.08 -2.93
CA THR A 93 6.95 -14.86 -3.84
C THR A 93 7.12 -15.95 -4.89
N GLU A 94 6.76 -17.20 -4.60
CA GLU A 94 6.82 -18.30 -5.56
C GLU A 94 5.83 -18.13 -6.72
N LYS A 95 4.68 -17.50 -6.45
CA LYS A 95 3.64 -17.25 -7.45
C LYS A 95 3.71 -15.85 -8.04
N HIS A 96 4.38 -14.93 -7.36
CA HIS A 96 4.47 -13.53 -7.77
C HIS A 96 5.57 -13.34 -8.81
N ASP A 97 5.16 -12.98 -10.03
CA ASP A 97 6.06 -12.41 -11.01
C ASP A 97 6.22 -10.89 -10.76
N PRO A 98 7.40 -10.39 -10.33
CA PRO A 98 7.62 -8.96 -10.14
C PRO A 98 7.46 -8.18 -11.45
N ASP A 99 7.62 -8.82 -12.60
CA ASP A 99 7.50 -8.19 -13.91
C ASP A 99 6.09 -8.23 -14.52
N ALA A 100 5.20 -9.09 -14.03
CA ALA A 100 3.83 -9.11 -14.52
C ALA A 100 3.07 -7.86 -14.07
N GLU A 101 2.50 -7.08 -14.98
CA GLU A 101 1.68 -5.90 -14.64
C GLU A 101 0.33 -6.27 -13.99
N PHE A 102 -0.09 -7.52 -14.20
CA PHE A 102 -1.26 -8.13 -13.57
C PHE A 102 -0.84 -9.36 -12.77
N SER A 103 -1.21 -9.41 -11.49
CA SER A 103 -0.98 -10.60 -10.66
C SER A 103 -2.25 -10.95 -9.88
N LEU A 104 -2.83 -12.11 -10.19
CA LEU A 104 -4.02 -12.62 -9.51
C LEU A 104 -3.66 -13.71 -8.52
N PHE A 105 -4.20 -13.61 -7.32
CA PHE A 105 -4.20 -14.65 -6.29
C PHE A 105 -5.65 -15.03 -6.01
N GLU A 106 -6.02 -16.30 -6.19
CA GLU A 106 -7.43 -16.73 -6.26
C GLU A 106 -8.18 -16.76 -4.91
N GLY A 107 -7.47 -16.72 -3.77
CA GLY A 107 -8.11 -16.75 -2.45
C GLY A 107 -8.78 -18.09 -2.13
N GLN A 108 -9.86 -18.05 -1.34
CA GLN A 108 -10.71 -19.19 -0.99
C GLN A 108 -11.85 -19.35 -2.00
N ASP A 109 -12.33 -20.59 -2.18
CA ASP A 109 -13.49 -20.89 -3.01
C ASP A 109 -14.74 -20.13 -2.53
N ASN A 110 -15.53 -19.62 -3.47
CA ASN A 110 -16.78 -18.88 -3.23
C ASN A 110 -16.63 -17.54 -2.50
N ALA A 111 -15.44 -16.94 -2.47
CA ALA A 111 -15.28 -15.57 -2.03
C ALA A 111 -16.12 -14.62 -2.91
N ASP A 112 -16.97 -13.82 -2.28
CA ASP A 112 -17.92 -12.95 -2.98
C ASP A 112 -17.32 -11.59 -3.39
N THR A 113 -16.16 -11.24 -2.86
CA THR A 113 -15.50 -9.95 -3.06
C THR A 113 -14.14 -10.13 -3.74
N LEU A 114 -13.90 -9.41 -4.83
CA LEU A 114 -12.56 -9.24 -5.41
C LEU A 114 -11.87 -8.02 -4.81
N ILE A 115 -10.64 -8.18 -4.31
CA ILE A 115 -9.80 -7.06 -3.90
C ILE A 115 -8.94 -6.64 -5.09
N VAL A 116 -9.07 -5.41 -5.56
CA VAL A 116 -8.27 -4.84 -6.65
C VAL A 116 -7.31 -3.82 -6.08
N VAL A 117 -6.01 -4.00 -6.28
CA VAL A 117 -4.96 -3.16 -5.70
C VAL A 117 -4.23 -2.39 -6.79
N PHE A 118 -4.49 -1.08 -6.86
CA PHE A 118 -3.71 -0.16 -7.68
C PHE A 118 -2.45 0.26 -6.92
N THR A 119 -1.29 -0.23 -7.37
CA THR A 119 -0.01 0.11 -6.76
C THR A 119 0.44 1.54 -7.10
N GLY A 120 1.31 2.09 -6.26
CA GLY A 120 1.96 3.38 -6.52
C GLY A 120 3.08 3.29 -7.58
N GLN A 121 3.76 4.42 -7.83
CA GLN A 121 4.80 4.56 -8.87
C GLN A 121 6.00 3.59 -8.77
N VAL A 122 6.19 2.98 -7.60
CA VAL A 122 7.26 2.00 -7.32
C VAL A 122 6.70 0.58 -7.16
N HIS A 123 5.48 0.32 -7.65
CA HIS A 123 4.81 -0.99 -7.64
C HIS A 123 4.61 -1.57 -6.24
N ARG A 124 4.34 -0.67 -5.28
CA ARG A 124 4.08 -0.97 -3.86
C ARG A 124 2.71 -0.44 -3.46
N PHE A 125 2.16 -0.98 -2.38
CA PHE A 125 1.00 -0.42 -1.70
C PHE A 125 1.45 0.12 -0.33
N ASN A 126 2.08 1.30 -0.33
CA ASN A 126 2.93 1.86 0.75
C ASN A 126 4.17 1.00 1.09
N TYR A 127 3.99 -0.32 1.24
CA TYR A 127 5.00 -1.33 1.55
C TYR A 127 5.16 -2.33 0.38
N PRO A 128 6.27 -3.08 0.34
CA PRO A 128 6.44 -4.19 -0.60
C PRO A 128 5.27 -5.17 -0.56
N LEU A 129 4.86 -5.66 -1.73
CA LEU A 129 3.68 -6.53 -1.87
C LEU A 129 3.71 -7.79 -1.00
N PRO A 130 4.85 -8.47 -0.74
CA PRO A 130 4.86 -9.59 0.19
C PRO A 130 4.35 -9.23 1.61
N LEU A 131 4.65 -8.04 2.13
CA LEU A 131 4.08 -7.63 3.43
C LEU A 131 2.59 -7.33 3.32
N VAL A 132 2.19 -6.61 2.28
CA VAL A 132 0.79 -6.22 2.07
C VAL A 132 -0.09 -7.45 1.84
N HIS A 133 0.40 -8.44 1.09
CA HIS A 133 -0.32 -9.68 0.83
C HIS A 133 -0.69 -10.43 2.10
N GLY A 134 0.23 -10.51 3.07
CA GLY A 134 -0.05 -11.16 4.35
C GLY A 134 -1.15 -10.48 5.18
N LEU A 135 -1.45 -9.20 4.93
CA LEU A 135 -2.62 -8.52 5.51
C LEU A 135 -3.89 -8.90 4.75
N LEU A 136 -3.84 -8.87 3.41
CA LEU A 136 -5.00 -9.06 2.55
C LEU A 136 -5.46 -10.52 2.48
N GLU A 137 -4.55 -11.49 2.49
CA GLU A 137 -4.89 -12.91 2.37
C GLU A 137 -5.73 -13.42 3.55
N THR A 138 -5.66 -12.74 4.70
CA THR A 138 -6.47 -13.05 5.89
C THR A 138 -7.97 -12.95 5.65
N THR A 139 -8.37 -12.20 4.61
CA THR A 139 -9.77 -12.07 4.19
C THR A 139 -10.30 -13.29 3.45
N GLY A 140 -9.41 -14.18 2.98
CA GLY A 140 -9.76 -15.28 2.08
C GLY A 140 -10.23 -14.83 0.70
N CYS A 141 -10.24 -13.54 0.37
CA CYS A 141 -10.72 -13.04 -0.91
C CYS A 141 -9.65 -13.18 -2.01
N PRO A 142 -10.06 -13.31 -3.29
CA PRO A 142 -9.13 -13.13 -4.40
C PRO A 142 -8.58 -11.72 -4.42
N ILE A 143 -7.30 -11.61 -4.77
CA ILE A 143 -6.56 -10.34 -4.80
C ILE A 143 -5.93 -10.17 -6.18
N LEU A 144 -6.27 -9.07 -6.85
CA LEU A 144 -5.71 -8.65 -8.12
C LEU A 144 -4.80 -7.44 -7.90
N TYR A 145 -3.49 -7.63 -8.03
CA TYR A 145 -2.52 -6.54 -8.03
C TYR A 145 -2.31 -6.01 -9.43
N LEU A 146 -2.37 -4.68 -9.55
CA LEU A 146 -2.13 -3.93 -10.78
C LEU A 146 -0.87 -3.07 -10.60
N LYS A 147 0.10 -3.25 -11.51
CA LYS A 147 1.38 -2.53 -11.52
C LYS A 147 1.53 -1.78 -12.84
N ASP A 148 1.60 -0.46 -12.75
CA ASP A 148 1.78 0.40 -13.93
C ASP A 148 3.27 0.64 -14.19
N LYS A 149 3.86 -0.13 -15.12
CA LYS A 149 5.27 0.06 -15.50
C LYS A 149 5.46 1.30 -16.38
N SER A 150 4.42 1.75 -17.07
CA SER A 150 4.44 2.96 -17.91
C SER A 150 4.53 4.26 -17.10
N LYS A 151 4.09 4.21 -15.83
CA LYS A 151 3.96 5.34 -14.91
C LYS A 151 2.98 6.41 -15.45
N SER A 152 1.94 5.97 -16.14
CA SER A 152 0.82 6.78 -16.63
C SER A 152 -0.32 6.93 -15.61
N VAL A 153 -0.15 6.37 -14.41
CA VAL A 153 -1.17 6.23 -13.39
C VAL A 153 -2.38 5.45 -13.93
N PHE A 154 -2.06 4.40 -14.69
CA PHE A 154 -3.01 3.51 -15.36
C PHE A 154 -3.90 4.19 -16.42
N LEU A 155 -3.68 5.47 -16.76
CA LEU A 155 -4.53 6.17 -17.75
C LEU A 155 -4.35 5.63 -19.18
N GLU A 156 -3.20 5.03 -19.47
CA GLU A 156 -2.92 4.36 -20.75
C GLU A 156 -3.17 2.85 -20.70
N GLY A 157 -3.85 2.36 -19.64
CA GLY A 157 -3.94 0.92 -19.38
C GLY A 157 -2.59 0.30 -19.00
N ILE A 158 -2.53 -1.03 -19.01
CA ILE A 158 -1.33 -1.83 -18.69
C ILE A 158 -1.33 -3.15 -19.47
N GLY A 159 -0.15 -3.69 -19.79
CA GLY A 159 0.01 -4.98 -20.46
C GLY A 159 -0.83 -5.11 -21.75
N ASP A 160 -1.60 -6.18 -21.83
CA ASP A 160 -2.56 -6.50 -22.89
C ASP A 160 -3.92 -5.79 -22.76
N ALA A 161 -4.06 -4.87 -21.80
CA ALA A 161 -5.22 -4.01 -21.63
C ALA A 161 -4.80 -2.54 -21.84
N PRO A 162 -4.65 -2.06 -23.10
CA PRO A 162 -3.96 -0.81 -23.46
C PRO A 162 -4.81 0.46 -23.31
N SER A 163 -5.90 0.41 -22.54
CA SER A 163 -6.74 1.56 -22.27
C SER A 163 -7.50 1.40 -20.96
N VAL A 164 -8.10 2.50 -20.48
CA VAL A 164 -9.01 2.49 -19.31
C VAL A 164 -10.17 1.52 -19.50
N ALA A 165 -10.75 1.49 -20.70
CA ALA A 165 -11.86 0.61 -21.02
C ALA A 165 -11.44 -0.87 -21.01
N ASP A 166 -10.30 -1.18 -21.61
CA ASP A 166 -9.77 -2.56 -21.66
C ASP A 166 -9.38 -3.05 -20.26
N LEU A 167 -8.73 -2.20 -19.46
CA LEU A 167 -8.35 -2.55 -18.09
C LEU A 167 -9.59 -2.80 -17.23
N THR A 168 -10.61 -1.94 -17.34
CA THR A 168 -11.90 -2.14 -16.67
C THR A 168 -12.58 -3.43 -17.11
N GLY A 169 -12.59 -3.70 -18.42
CA GLY A 169 -13.13 -4.94 -19.00
C GLY A 169 -12.45 -6.17 -18.41
N ARG A 170 -11.12 -6.18 -18.35
CA ARG A 170 -10.35 -7.30 -17.80
C ARG A 170 -10.58 -7.53 -16.31
N ILE A 171 -10.77 -6.46 -15.54
CA ILE A 171 -11.12 -6.58 -14.11
C ILE A 171 -12.51 -7.22 -13.98
N ARG A 172 -13.49 -6.78 -14.77
CA ARG A 172 -14.85 -7.35 -14.77
C ARG A 172 -14.89 -8.81 -15.24
N GLU A 173 -14.08 -9.16 -16.24
CA GLU A 173 -13.89 -10.56 -16.68
C GLU A 173 -13.31 -11.42 -15.55
N THR A 174 -12.33 -10.89 -14.82
CA THR A 174 -11.75 -11.56 -13.65
C THR A 174 -12.80 -11.79 -12.56
N MET A 175 -13.62 -10.78 -12.26
CA MET A 175 -14.75 -10.94 -11.33
C MET A 175 -15.72 -12.02 -11.78
N THR A 176 -16.10 -12.03 -13.07
CA THR A 176 -17.03 -13.00 -13.65
C THR A 176 -16.47 -14.41 -13.55
N ARG A 177 -15.19 -14.60 -13.90
CA ARG A 177 -14.49 -15.89 -13.82
C ARG A 177 -14.47 -16.45 -12.39
N LEU A 178 -14.27 -15.58 -11.40
CA LEU A 178 -14.20 -15.94 -9.98
C LEU A 178 -15.57 -15.95 -9.29
N ASN A 179 -16.65 -15.62 -10.01
CA ASN A 179 -18.00 -15.46 -9.47
C ASN A 179 -18.08 -14.46 -8.29
N CYS A 180 -17.20 -13.44 -8.29
CA CYS A 180 -17.25 -12.35 -7.31
C CYS A 180 -18.33 -11.33 -7.71
N ARG A 181 -19.16 -10.94 -6.75
CA ARG A 181 -20.27 -9.98 -6.97
C ARG A 181 -19.93 -8.58 -6.49
N ARG A 182 -18.91 -8.44 -5.66
CA ARG A 182 -18.47 -7.16 -5.09
C ARG A 182 -17.00 -6.93 -5.41
N THR A 183 -16.64 -5.65 -5.44
CA THR A 183 -15.24 -5.22 -5.55
C THR A 183 -14.89 -4.29 -4.42
N LEU A 184 -13.75 -4.56 -3.78
CA LEU A 184 -13.04 -3.63 -2.92
C LEU A 184 -11.85 -3.12 -3.72
N VAL A 185 -11.77 -1.82 -3.95
CA VAL A 185 -10.63 -1.19 -4.61
C VAL A 185 -9.71 -0.57 -3.56
N LEU A 186 -8.42 -0.84 -3.66
CA LEU A 186 -7.37 -0.29 -2.82
C LEU A 186 -6.43 0.55 -3.68
N GLY A 187 -6.11 1.77 -3.23
CA GLY A 187 -5.12 2.64 -3.86
C GLY A 187 -4.16 3.22 -2.84
N SER A 188 -2.88 3.39 -3.19
CA SER A 188 -1.93 4.13 -2.34
C SER A 188 -1.08 5.06 -3.18
N SER A 189 -0.80 6.26 -2.68
CA SER A 189 -0.03 7.27 -3.41
C SER A 189 -0.65 7.50 -4.81
N SER A 190 0.13 7.43 -5.90
CA SER A 190 -0.43 7.52 -7.27
C SER A 190 -1.51 6.47 -7.56
N GLY A 191 -1.48 5.31 -6.90
CA GLY A 191 -2.53 4.31 -7.01
C GLY A 191 -3.89 4.79 -6.50
N SER A 192 -3.94 5.78 -5.60
CA SER A 192 -5.20 6.39 -5.14
C SER A 192 -5.89 7.18 -6.24
N PHE A 193 -5.13 7.88 -7.09
CA PHE A 193 -5.68 8.57 -8.26
C PHE A 193 -6.35 7.57 -9.21
N ALA A 194 -5.65 6.48 -9.55
CA ALA A 194 -6.22 5.42 -10.38
C ALA A 194 -7.43 4.76 -9.71
N ALA A 195 -7.34 4.44 -8.42
CA ALA A 195 -8.43 3.82 -7.69
C ALA A 195 -9.71 4.69 -7.70
N LEU A 196 -9.59 6.01 -7.51
CA LEU A 196 -10.70 6.96 -7.62
C LEU A 196 -11.25 7.02 -9.05
N HIS A 197 -10.38 7.15 -10.04
CA HIS A 197 -10.75 7.25 -11.45
C HIS A 197 -11.49 6.01 -11.96
N TYR A 198 -11.07 4.82 -11.56
CA TYR A 198 -11.62 3.55 -12.04
C TYR A 198 -12.80 3.03 -11.20
N ALA A 199 -12.99 3.51 -9.97
CA ALA A 199 -13.92 2.88 -9.02
C ALA A 199 -15.37 2.80 -9.55
N HIS A 200 -15.86 3.84 -10.22
CA HIS A 200 -17.22 3.82 -10.76
C HIS A 200 -17.36 2.78 -11.87
N ASP A 201 -16.45 2.80 -12.85
CA ASP A 201 -16.51 1.90 -13.99
C ASP A 201 -16.20 0.44 -13.60
N ILE A 202 -15.43 0.19 -12.55
CA ILE A 202 -15.28 -1.18 -12.01
C ILE A 202 -16.55 -1.66 -11.26
N GLY A 203 -17.41 -0.73 -10.81
CA GLY A 203 -18.54 -1.07 -9.95
C GLY A 203 -18.09 -1.34 -8.51
N ALA A 204 -17.12 -0.56 -8.01
CA ALA A 204 -16.59 -0.70 -6.67
C ALA A 204 -17.70 -0.54 -5.62
N SER A 205 -17.76 -1.49 -4.68
CA SER A 205 -18.62 -1.40 -3.49
C SER A 205 -17.96 -0.56 -2.40
N HIS A 206 -16.63 -0.65 -2.32
CA HIS A 206 -15.78 0.01 -1.34
C HIS A 206 -14.49 0.46 -2.00
N LEU A 207 -13.97 1.58 -1.52
CA LEU A 207 -12.70 2.15 -1.92
C LEU A 207 -11.93 2.56 -0.66
N ILE A 208 -10.71 2.06 -0.52
CA ILE A 208 -9.76 2.51 0.52
C ILE A 208 -8.53 3.10 -0.16
N CYS A 209 -8.29 4.38 0.10
CA CYS A 209 -7.14 5.11 -0.41
C CYS A 209 -6.17 5.46 0.72
N LEU A 210 -4.88 5.22 0.51
CA LEU A 210 -3.80 5.50 1.46
C LEU A 210 -2.90 6.60 0.91
N ALA A 211 -3.27 7.84 1.26
CA ALA A 211 -2.67 9.07 0.77
C ALA A 211 -2.62 9.15 -0.78
N GLY A 212 -2.10 10.27 -1.30
CA GLY A 212 -1.86 10.45 -2.73
C GLY A 212 -2.85 11.36 -3.45
N PRO A 213 -2.56 11.68 -4.73
CA PRO A 213 -3.31 12.68 -5.46
C PRO A 213 -4.75 12.25 -5.71
N THR A 214 -5.68 13.16 -5.39
CA THR A 214 -7.10 13.10 -5.78
C THR A 214 -7.37 13.97 -7.02
N CYS A 215 -6.41 14.84 -7.34
CA CYS A 215 -6.36 15.63 -8.55
C CYS A 215 -4.89 15.88 -8.94
N ILE A 216 -4.66 16.30 -10.18
CA ILE A 216 -3.35 16.73 -10.67
C ILE A 216 -3.27 18.25 -10.63
N GLU A 217 -2.43 18.76 -9.72
CA GLU A 217 -2.27 20.20 -9.51
C GLU A 217 -1.64 20.87 -10.75
N PRO A 218 -2.27 21.92 -11.31
CA PRO A 218 -1.80 22.56 -12.54
C PRO A 218 -0.45 23.26 -12.37
N ASP A 219 -0.17 23.77 -11.17
CA ASP A 219 1.04 24.52 -10.87
C ASP A 219 2.22 23.64 -10.46
N ASP A 220 2.02 22.33 -10.31
CA ASP A 220 3.08 21.41 -9.92
C ASP A 220 4.06 21.14 -11.08
N GLN A 221 5.29 21.62 -10.90
CA GLN A 221 6.35 21.58 -11.90
C GLN A 221 7.24 20.33 -11.82
N ARG A 222 6.92 19.37 -10.95
CA ARG A 222 7.71 18.14 -10.87
C ARG A 222 7.58 17.36 -12.19
N PRO A 223 8.69 16.86 -12.78
CA PRO A 223 8.63 16.18 -14.08
C PRO A 223 7.62 15.02 -14.18
N PRO A 224 7.42 14.17 -13.15
CA PRO A 224 6.38 13.14 -13.20
C PRO A 224 4.96 13.70 -13.34
N ILE A 225 4.68 14.86 -12.72
CA ILE A 225 3.37 15.51 -12.74
C ILE A 225 3.14 16.22 -14.08
N GLN A 226 4.16 16.90 -14.61
CA GLN A 226 4.12 17.46 -15.97
C GLN A 226 3.84 16.38 -17.02
N ARG A 227 4.52 15.24 -16.94
CA ARG A 227 4.26 14.10 -17.83
C ARG A 227 2.83 13.60 -17.72
N LEU A 228 2.30 13.49 -16.50
CA LEU A 228 0.93 13.05 -16.29
C LEU A 228 -0.09 14.03 -16.88
N ARG A 229 0.14 15.35 -16.76
CA ARG A 229 -0.68 16.37 -17.42
C ARG A 229 -0.70 16.22 -18.94
N GLN A 230 0.47 15.99 -19.55
CA GLN A 230 0.54 15.73 -20.99
C GLN A 230 -0.24 14.48 -21.41
N ILE A 231 -0.23 13.43 -20.57
CA ILE A 231 -1.04 12.22 -20.80
C ILE A 231 -2.54 12.57 -20.73
N LEU A 232 -2.97 13.28 -19.69
CA LEU A 232 -4.36 13.72 -19.51
C LEU A 232 -4.83 14.57 -20.69
N GLU A 233 -4.05 15.58 -21.09
CA GLU A 233 -4.34 16.44 -22.25
C GLU A 233 -4.46 15.63 -23.55
N ARG A 234 -3.51 14.72 -23.81
CA ARG A 234 -3.53 13.87 -25.01
C ARG A 234 -4.72 12.92 -25.04
N LEU A 235 -5.15 12.41 -23.89
CA LEU A 235 -6.30 11.51 -23.75
C LEU A 235 -7.63 12.26 -23.58
N ASN A 236 -7.60 13.60 -23.51
CA ASN A 236 -8.76 14.44 -23.24
C ASN A 236 -9.50 14.03 -21.96
N LEU A 237 -8.73 13.79 -20.89
CA LEU A 237 -9.20 13.41 -19.56
C LEU A 237 -9.05 14.57 -18.57
N ASP A 238 -9.93 14.60 -17.57
CA ASP A 238 -9.87 15.58 -16.48
C ASP A 238 -8.68 15.30 -15.55
N ALA A 239 -8.06 16.36 -15.05
CA ALA A 239 -7.05 16.29 -14.01
C ALA A 239 -7.64 15.91 -12.65
N ASP A 240 -8.95 16.00 -12.47
CA ASP A 240 -9.66 15.50 -11.30
C ASP A 240 -9.90 13.97 -11.41
N ALA A 241 -9.39 13.20 -10.44
CA ALA A 241 -9.68 11.76 -10.38
C ALA A 241 -11.03 11.43 -9.72
N VAL A 242 -11.66 12.42 -9.08
CA VAL A 242 -12.92 12.24 -8.36
C VAL A 242 -14.07 12.20 -9.37
N ASP A 243 -14.47 10.99 -9.75
CA ASP A 243 -15.61 10.79 -10.62
C ASP A 243 -16.93 11.18 -9.92
N PRO A 244 -17.67 12.19 -10.40
CA PRO A 244 -18.94 12.61 -9.79
C PRO A 244 -20.00 11.50 -9.73
N ARG A 245 -19.90 10.49 -10.60
CA ARG A 245 -20.82 9.34 -10.62
C ARG A 245 -20.68 8.46 -9.38
N LEU A 246 -19.55 8.52 -8.65
CA LEU A 246 -19.37 7.79 -7.39
C LEU A 246 -20.34 8.23 -6.30
N LYS A 247 -20.78 9.49 -6.30
CA LYS A 247 -21.75 10.02 -5.33
C LYS A 247 -23.07 9.25 -5.32
N HIS A 248 -23.44 8.67 -6.47
CA HIS A 248 -24.71 7.97 -6.65
C HIS A 248 -24.53 6.46 -6.85
N SER A 249 -23.31 5.92 -6.81
CA SER A 249 -23.05 4.50 -7.04
C SER A 249 -23.29 3.62 -5.82
N GLY A 250 -23.40 4.21 -4.63
CA GLY A 250 -23.43 3.47 -3.36
C GLY A 250 -22.05 2.96 -2.91
N CYS A 251 -20.97 3.34 -3.62
CA CYS A 251 -19.60 3.05 -3.21
C CYS A 251 -19.26 3.79 -1.92
N ARG A 252 -18.70 3.09 -0.94
CA ARG A 252 -18.18 3.67 0.30
C ARG A 252 -16.71 4.00 0.13
N VAL A 253 -16.35 5.27 0.28
CA VAL A 253 -15.00 5.74 0.07
C VAL A 253 -14.37 6.19 1.38
N ARG A 254 -13.23 5.59 1.71
CA ARG A 254 -12.42 5.97 2.86
C ARG A 254 -11.00 6.32 2.43
N TYR A 255 -10.53 7.48 2.85
CA TYR A 255 -9.24 8.03 2.46
C TYR A 255 -8.43 8.39 3.70
N TYR A 256 -7.28 7.79 3.88
CA TYR A 256 -6.39 8.04 5.02
C TYR A 256 -5.18 8.86 4.60
N TYR A 257 -4.75 9.78 5.46
CA TYR A 257 -3.58 10.61 5.20
C TYR A 257 -2.89 11.07 6.48
N GLY A 258 -1.63 11.49 6.36
CA GLY A 258 -0.91 12.14 7.46
C GLY A 258 -1.34 13.60 7.61
N GLU A 259 -1.87 13.99 8.76
CA GLU A 259 -2.41 15.34 9.01
C GLU A 259 -1.39 16.44 8.75
N ALA A 260 -0.15 16.22 9.19
CA ALA A 260 0.93 17.18 9.07
C ALA A 260 1.62 17.14 7.70
N ASN A 261 1.21 16.23 6.81
CA ASN A 261 1.67 16.22 5.42
C ASN A 261 0.83 17.21 4.59
N ALA A 262 1.33 18.43 4.41
CA ALA A 262 0.59 19.52 3.73
C ALA A 262 -0.01 19.12 2.38
N ARG A 263 0.69 18.30 1.59
CA ARG A 263 0.22 17.86 0.28
C ARG A 263 -0.91 16.84 0.40
N ASP A 264 -0.73 15.80 1.22
CA ASP A 264 -1.79 14.80 1.38
C ASP A 264 -3.03 15.39 2.06
N SER A 265 -2.85 16.36 2.95
CA SER A 265 -3.92 17.18 3.54
C SER A 265 -4.64 18.08 2.53
N SER A 266 -3.95 18.51 1.47
CA SER A 266 -4.59 19.23 0.35
C SER A 266 -5.51 18.29 -0.45
N TYR A 267 -5.02 17.11 -0.83
CA TYR A 267 -5.81 16.11 -1.54
C TYR A 267 -7.00 15.61 -0.71
N ALA A 268 -6.80 15.38 0.58
CA ALA A 268 -7.89 15.00 1.48
C ALA A 268 -9.02 16.04 1.52
N ARG A 269 -8.68 17.35 1.55
CA ARG A 269 -9.68 18.43 1.52
C ARG A 269 -10.40 18.51 0.19
N HIS A 270 -9.69 18.35 -0.93
CA HIS A 270 -10.29 18.28 -2.27
C HIS A 270 -11.29 17.13 -2.37
N LEU A 271 -10.92 15.93 -1.92
CA LEU A 271 -11.83 14.79 -1.91
C LEU A 271 -13.01 14.97 -0.93
N ALA A 272 -12.78 15.54 0.25
CA ALA A 272 -13.86 15.83 1.21
C ALA A 272 -14.92 16.77 0.63
N ALA A 273 -14.50 17.79 -0.14
CA ALA A 273 -15.41 18.74 -0.79
C ALA A 273 -16.37 18.09 -1.80
N SER A 274 -16.08 16.87 -2.28
CA SER A 274 -17.00 16.10 -3.13
C SER A 274 -18.26 15.60 -2.40
N GLY A 275 -18.20 15.52 -1.06
CA GLY A 275 -19.30 15.17 -0.18
C GLY A 275 -19.69 13.69 -0.13
N PHE A 276 -18.99 12.79 -0.84
CA PHE A 276 -19.29 11.36 -0.82
C PHE A 276 -18.23 10.48 -0.14
N ALA A 277 -17.02 11.02 0.04
CA ALA A 277 -15.92 10.32 0.70
C ALA A 277 -15.76 10.75 2.15
N GLU A 278 -15.24 9.84 2.96
CA GLU A 278 -14.79 10.13 4.31
C GLU A 278 -13.27 10.19 4.33
N THR A 279 -12.73 11.33 4.78
CA THR A 279 -11.28 11.54 4.87
C THR A 279 -10.84 11.55 6.32
N ILE A 280 -9.81 10.77 6.63
CA ILE A 280 -9.36 10.45 7.97
C ILE A 280 -7.89 10.86 8.10
N ALA A 281 -7.64 11.78 9.03
CA ALA A 281 -6.30 12.24 9.33
C ALA A 281 -5.65 11.40 10.43
N LEU A 282 -4.40 11.03 10.24
CA LEU A 282 -3.51 10.53 11.28
C LEU A 282 -2.91 11.74 11.99
N GLY A 283 -3.39 12.00 13.20
CA GLY A 283 -3.05 13.19 13.97
C GLY A 283 -1.53 13.36 14.13
N GLY A 284 -1.00 14.53 13.77
CA GLY A 284 0.43 14.83 13.84
C GLY A 284 1.35 13.99 12.95
N HIS A 285 0.82 13.11 12.09
CA HIS A 285 1.63 12.25 11.22
C HIS A 285 2.10 13.03 9.99
N GLU A 286 3.41 13.19 9.85
CA GLU A 286 4.02 13.94 8.73
C GLU A 286 4.30 13.07 7.50
N ASN A 287 4.37 11.74 7.69
CA ASN A 287 4.78 10.81 6.64
C ASN A 287 3.66 10.56 5.62
N HIS A 288 4.06 10.44 4.34
CA HIS A 288 3.18 10.06 3.24
C HIS A 288 2.71 8.60 3.34
N VAL A 289 3.53 7.74 3.96
CA VAL A 289 3.22 6.34 4.20
C VAL A 289 2.41 6.25 5.49
N VAL A 290 1.23 5.65 5.40
CA VAL A 290 0.24 5.63 6.49
C VAL A 290 -0.19 4.23 6.90
N LEU A 291 0.06 3.22 6.06
CA LEU A 291 -0.43 1.86 6.28
C LEU A 291 0.04 1.26 7.61
N ASP A 292 1.29 1.47 8.01
CA ASP A 292 1.85 0.89 9.24
C ASP A 292 1.22 1.49 10.50
N ALA A 293 0.93 2.79 10.51
CA ALA A 293 0.23 3.44 11.62
C ALA A 293 -1.20 2.91 11.74
N LEU A 294 -1.91 2.78 10.61
CA LEU A 294 -3.26 2.21 10.57
C LEU A 294 -3.28 0.75 11.03
N CYS A 295 -2.29 -0.04 10.62
CA CYS A 295 -2.11 -1.43 11.06
C CYS A 295 -1.82 -1.53 12.56
N ALA A 296 -0.96 -0.66 13.10
CA ALA A 296 -0.64 -0.65 14.53
C ALA A 296 -1.85 -0.33 15.41
N MET A 297 -2.81 0.44 14.89
CA MET A 297 -4.07 0.75 15.56
C MET A 297 -5.19 -0.26 15.25
N GLY A 298 -4.96 -1.25 14.39
CA GLY A 298 -5.97 -2.23 13.96
C GLY A 298 -7.07 -1.68 13.03
N ILE A 299 -6.97 -0.41 12.62
CA ILE A 299 -7.98 0.26 11.79
C ILE A 299 -8.00 -0.34 10.39
N PHE A 300 -6.82 -0.55 9.78
CA PHE A 300 -6.76 -1.07 8.41
C PHE A 300 -7.43 -2.44 8.30
N GLN A 301 -7.16 -3.34 9.25
CA GLN A 301 -7.76 -4.68 9.29
C GLN A 301 -9.26 -4.63 9.52
N THR A 302 -9.72 -3.74 10.41
CA THR A 302 -11.16 -3.58 10.70
C THR A 302 -11.91 -3.10 9.47
N ASP A 303 -11.37 -2.11 8.77
CA ASP A 303 -12.00 -1.53 7.59
C ASP A 303 -11.93 -2.46 6.38
N LEU A 304 -10.81 -3.19 6.23
CA LEU A 304 -10.67 -4.25 5.25
C LEU A 304 -11.73 -5.35 5.45
N ALA A 305 -11.87 -5.86 6.68
CA ALA A 305 -12.87 -6.88 7.01
C ALA A 305 -14.31 -6.37 6.79
N THR A 306 -14.58 -5.13 7.15
CA THR A 306 -15.87 -4.47 6.97
C THR A 306 -16.23 -4.32 5.49
N ALA A 307 -15.29 -3.85 4.67
CA ALA A 307 -15.48 -3.70 3.24
C ALA A 307 -15.69 -5.04 2.53
N VAL A 308 -14.93 -6.07 2.89
CA VAL A 308 -15.11 -7.43 2.36
C VAL A 308 -16.48 -8.00 2.75
N ALA A 309 -16.94 -7.73 3.97
CA ALA A 309 -18.29 -8.07 4.43
C ALA A 309 -19.38 -7.22 3.75
N GLY A 310 -19.01 -6.13 3.06
CA GLY A 310 -19.90 -5.19 2.37
C GLY A 310 -20.75 -4.35 3.30
N LYS A 311 -20.26 -4.09 4.50
CA LYS A 311 -20.93 -3.28 5.51
C LYS A 311 -20.44 -1.84 5.44
N ASP A 312 -21.20 -0.91 6.02
CA ASP A 312 -20.70 0.45 6.24
C ASP A 312 -19.44 0.42 7.10
N PHE A 313 -18.46 1.24 6.75
CA PHE A 313 -17.25 1.38 7.56
C PHE A 313 -17.59 1.84 8.99
N PRO A 314 -16.84 1.42 10.02
CA PRO A 314 -17.06 1.85 11.39
C PRO A 314 -16.93 3.38 11.53
N ASP A 315 -17.66 3.96 12.49
CA ASP A 315 -17.57 5.40 12.76
C ASP A 315 -16.16 5.72 13.26
N ILE A 316 -15.61 6.83 12.77
CA ILE A 316 -14.29 7.29 13.18
C ILE A 316 -14.21 7.60 14.68
N ALA A 317 -15.34 7.96 15.30
CA ALA A 317 -15.44 8.20 16.73
C ALA A 317 -15.10 6.96 17.58
N ASP A 318 -15.16 5.77 17.00
CA ASP A 318 -14.75 4.51 17.65
C ASP A 318 -13.21 4.39 17.75
N TYR A 319 -12.46 5.30 17.11
CA TYR A 319 -11.00 5.32 17.08
C TYR A 319 -10.43 6.61 17.74
N PRO A 320 -10.19 6.62 19.06
CA PRO A 320 -9.78 7.83 19.79
C PRO A 320 -8.39 8.38 19.41
N ALA A 321 -7.60 7.62 18.64
CA ALA A 321 -6.31 8.05 18.10
C ALA A 321 -6.42 8.82 16.77
N LEU A 322 -7.64 8.94 16.22
CA LEU A 322 -7.90 9.63 14.97
C LEU A 322 -8.69 10.91 15.20
N SER A 323 -8.33 11.96 14.46
CA SER A 323 -9.11 13.18 14.40
C SER A 323 -10.03 13.10 13.16
N PRO A 324 -11.37 13.23 13.30
CA PRO A 324 -12.21 13.49 12.16
C PRO A 324 -11.77 14.82 11.55
N ALA A 325 -11.21 14.80 10.35
CA ALA A 325 -10.71 16.03 9.76
C ALA A 325 -11.81 16.81 9.03
N HIS A 326 -12.67 16.12 8.27
CA HIS A 326 -13.76 16.74 7.50
C HIS A 326 -14.91 15.73 7.31
N ARG A 327 -16.10 16.01 7.85
CA ARG A 327 -17.28 15.12 7.69
C ARG A 327 -18.06 15.44 6.42
N ARG A 328 -18.89 14.49 5.96
CA ARG A 328 -19.85 14.73 4.87
C ARG A 328 -20.71 15.95 5.18
N GLY A 329 -20.58 17.00 4.38
CA GLY A 329 -21.47 18.17 4.43
C GLY A 329 -21.03 19.31 5.35
N GLU A 330 -19.77 19.33 5.79
CA GLU A 330 -19.10 20.54 6.33
C GLU A 330 -18.24 21.22 5.25
#